data_AF-A0A371YW04-F1
#
_entry.id   AF-A0A371YW04-F1
#
_cell.length_a   1.000
_cell.length_b   1.000
_cell.length_c   1.000
_cell.angle_alpha   90.00
_cell.angle_beta   90.00
_cell.angle_gamma   90.00
#
_symmetry.space_group_name_H-M   'P 1'
#
loop_
_entity.id
_entity.type
_entity.pdbx_description
1 polymer ?
#
loop_
_entity_poly.entity_id
_entity_poly.type
_entity_poly.pdbx_seq_one_letter_code
_entity_poly.pdbx_strand_id
1 'polypeptide(L)'
;MIQDRRSFVEPISTAEAIATVIMVLVGAVCTALQQRGEGARQLDLLCERVDGSVQAVRVGTAFPVCDADHMGRLLRARIETIEPGFGIEAMSLVC
;
A
#
# COMPACT_ATOMS: atom_id res chain seq x y z
N MET A 1 2.47 -13.79 -7.20
CA MET A 1 2.85 -12.44 -6.76
C MET A 1 1.85 -11.48 -7.38
N ILE A 2 1.09 -10.78 -6.54
CA ILE A 2 0.07 -9.81 -6.97
C ILE A 2 0.53 -8.44 -6.51
N GLN A 3 0.39 -7.43 -7.37
CA GLN A 3 0.80 -6.07 -7.07
C GLN A 3 -0.05 -5.04 -7.82
N ASP A 4 -0.17 -3.84 -7.24
CA ASP A 4 -0.64 -2.63 -7.93
C ASP A 4 0.35 -1.49 -7.63
N ARG A 5 0.49 -0.54 -8.57
CA ARG A 5 1.36 0.63 -8.43
C ARG A 5 0.64 1.89 -8.92
N ARG A 6 0.83 2.99 -8.19
CA ARG A 6 0.34 4.33 -8.55
C ARG A 6 1.51 5.31 -8.52
N SER A 7 1.74 5.99 -9.63
CA SER A 7 2.64 7.14 -9.73
C SER A 7 1.81 8.42 -9.71
N PHE A 8 2.38 9.50 -9.18
CA PHE A 8 1.70 10.78 -9.03
C PHE A 8 2.36 11.86 -9.89
N VAL A 9 1.54 12.74 -10.46
CA VAL A 9 2.04 13.91 -11.19
C VAL A 9 2.68 14.92 -10.22
N GLU A 10 2.05 15.09 -9.06
CA GLU A 10 2.60 15.86 -7.94
C GLU A 10 2.88 14.91 -6.76
N PRO A 11 4.07 15.00 -6.13
CA PRO A 11 4.39 14.17 -4.98
C PRO A 11 3.42 14.41 -3.81
N ILE A 12 3.02 13.34 -3.13
CA ILE A 12 2.14 13.42 -1.96
C ILE A 12 2.92 13.28 -0.67
N SER A 13 2.48 13.98 0.38
CA SER A 13 3.14 13.92 1.70
C SER A 13 2.17 13.91 2.89
N THR A 14 0.88 14.11 2.66
CA THR A 14 -0.11 14.13 3.74
C THR A 14 -0.60 12.73 4.09
N ALA A 15 -0.86 12.50 5.37
CA ALA A 15 -1.44 11.23 5.85
C ALA A 15 -2.77 10.91 5.15
N GLU A 16 -3.59 11.92 4.86
CA GLU A 16 -4.86 11.78 4.16
C GLU A 16 -4.67 11.32 2.70
N ALA A 17 -3.73 11.91 1.97
CA ALA A 17 -3.43 11.50 0.59
C ALA A 17 -2.89 10.07 0.56
N ILE A 18 -1.96 9.73 1.46
CA ILE A 18 -1.42 8.37 1.60
C ILE A 18 -2.53 7.37 1.93
N ALA A 19 -3.43 7.70 2.87
CA ALA A 19 -4.56 6.85 3.23
C ALA A 19 -5.54 6.63 2.07
N THR A 20 -5.69 7.63 1.20
CA THR A 20 -6.52 7.54 -0.01
C THR A 20 -5.90 6.58 -1.01
N VAL A 21 -4.60 6.73 -1.30
CA VAL A 21 -3.90 5.84 -2.24
C VAL A 21 -3.85 4.40 -1.72
N ILE A 22 -3.65 4.19 -0.42
CA ILE A 22 -3.72 2.85 0.19
C ILE A 22 -5.02 2.13 -0.19
N MET A 23 -6.16 2.81 -0.14
CA MET A 23 -7.44 2.17 -0.47
C MET A 23 -7.55 1.81 -1.96
N VAL A 24 -7.00 2.65 -2.84
CA VAL A 24 -6.94 2.37 -4.28
C VAL A 24 -6.10 1.13 -4.56
N LEU A 25 -4.89 1.07 -3.99
CA LEU A 25 -3.97 -0.06 -4.15
C LEU A 25 -4.56 -1.35 -3.58
N VAL A 26 -5.11 -1.28 -2.37
CA VAL A 26 -5.73 -2.45 -1.71
C VAL A 26 -6.92 -2.97 -2.50
N GLY A 27 -7.80 -2.09 -3.01
CA GLY A 27 -8.93 -2.52 -3.83
C GLY A 27 -8.50 -3.27 -5.09
N ALA A 28 -7.45 -2.79 -5.77
CA ALA A 28 -6.90 -3.45 -6.95
C ALA A 28 -6.28 -4.82 -6.61
N VAL A 29 -5.48 -4.88 -5.54
CA VAL A 29 -4.86 -6.13 -5.07
C VAL A 29 -5.91 -7.16 -4.62
N CYS A 30 -6.92 -6.75 -3.86
CA CYS A 30 -8.03 -7.63 -3.47
C CYS A 30 -8.78 -8.18 -4.68
N THR A 31 -9.06 -7.35 -5.68
CA THR A 31 -9.70 -7.81 -6.92
C THR A 31 -8.89 -8.92 -7.61
N ALA A 32 -7.57 -8.73 -7.70
CA ALA A 32 -6.68 -9.72 -8.30
C ALA A 32 -6.55 -11.01 -7.47
N LEU A 33 -6.51 -10.90 -6.13
CA LEU A 33 -6.52 -12.05 -5.22
C LEU A 33 -7.80 -12.88 -5.36
N GLN A 34 -8.96 -12.21 -5.38
CA GLN A 34 -10.27 -12.86 -5.55
C GLN A 34 -10.36 -13.64 -6.86
N GLN A 35 -9.89 -13.06 -7.97
CA GLN A 35 -9.87 -13.74 -9.27
C GLN A 35 -9.04 -15.03 -9.27
N ARG A 36 -8.08 -15.15 -8.35
CA ARG A 36 -7.19 -16.31 -8.21
C ARG A 36 -7.60 -17.26 -7.08
N GLY A 37 -8.63 -16.92 -6.31
CA GLY A 37 -9.01 -17.68 -5.11
C GLY A 37 -7.91 -17.67 -4.02
N GLU A 38 -7.08 -16.63 -4.00
CA GLU A 38 -5.96 -16.47 -3.07
C GLU A 38 -6.28 -15.44 -1.98
N GLY A 39 -5.46 -15.42 -0.91
CA GLY A 39 -5.49 -14.37 0.11
C GLY A 39 -4.08 -13.99 0.52
N ALA A 40 -3.87 -12.70 0.82
CA ALA A 40 -2.58 -12.19 1.26
C ALA A 40 -2.28 -12.62 2.69
N ARG A 41 -1.05 -13.07 2.94
CA ARG A 41 -0.51 -13.33 4.30
C ARG A 41 0.41 -12.20 4.78
N GLN A 42 0.90 -11.42 3.83
CA GLN A 42 1.78 -10.28 4.04
C GLN A 42 1.43 -9.21 3.01
N LEU A 43 1.52 -7.95 3.43
CA LEU A 43 1.34 -6.79 2.59
C LEU A 43 2.56 -5.89 2.73
N ASP A 44 3.18 -5.58 1.60
CA ASP A 44 4.32 -4.69 1.51
C ASP A 44 3.91 -3.44 0.76
N LEU A 45 3.74 -2.35 1.49
CA LEU A 45 3.53 -1.03 0.92
C LEU A 45 4.90 -0.37 0.75
N LEU A 46 5.29 -0.15 -0.51
CA LEU A 46 6.52 0.55 -0.86
C LEU A 46 6.17 2.00 -1.20
N CYS A 47 6.84 2.93 -0.54
CA CYS A 47 6.73 4.36 -0.79
C CYS A 47 8.03 4.84 -1.43
N GLU A 48 7.97 5.16 -2.73
CA GLU A 48 9.08 5.71 -3.50
C GLU A 48 9.07 7.23 -3.37
N ARG A 49 10.15 7.81 -2.84
CA ARG A 49 10.31 9.25 -2.66
C ARG A 49 10.99 9.90 -3.86
N VAL A 50 10.77 11.21 -4.01
CA VAL A 50 11.38 12.04 -5.08
C VAL A 50 12.91 12.00 -5.07
N ASP A 51 13.53 11.75 -3.91
CA ASP A 51 14.99 11.60 -3.78
C ASP A 51 15.51 10.21 -4.23
N GLY A 52 14.63 9.35 -4.76
CA GLY A 52 14.93 8.01 -5.23
C GLY A 52 15.00 6.94 -4.12
N SER A 53 14.80 7.33 -2.86
CA SER A 53 14.76 6.36 -1.76
C SER A 53 13.41 5.66 -1.66
N VAL A 54 13.42 4.43 -1.14
CA VAL A 54 12.21 3.61 -0.96
C VAL A 54 12.07 3.23 0.50
N GLN A 55 10.93 3.56 1.09
CA GLN A 55 10.55 3.08 2.41
C GLN A 55 9.53 1.96 2.27
N ALA A 56 9.77 0.83 2.92
CA ALA A 56 8.83 -0.29 2.96
C ALA A 56 8.08 -0.32 4.30
N VAL A 57 6.76 -0.41 4.23
CA VAL A 57 5.87 -0.67 5.37
C VAL A 57 5.26 -2.05 5.20
N ARG A 58 5.58 -2.95 6.13
CA ARG A 58 5.17 -4.35 6.09
C ARG A 58 4.14 -4.65 7.17
N VAL A 59 3.05 -5.30 6.78
CA VAL A 59 2.06 -5.86 7.72
C VAL A 59 1.80 -7.32 7.41
N GLY A 60 1.86 -8.18 8.43
CA GLY A 60 1.52 -9.60 8.33
C GLY A 60 0.10 -9.85 8.83
N THR A 61 -0.54 -10.90 8.33
CA THR A 61 -1.84 -11.39 8.80
C THR A 61 -1.71 -12.81 9.35
N ALA A 62 -2.51 -13.17 10.35
CA ALA A 62 -2.47 -14.51 10.96
C ALA A 62 -3.02 -15.60 10.02
N PHE A 63 -3.88 -15.21 9.07
CA PHE A 63 -4.51 -16.08 8.08
C PHE A 63 -4.54 -15.36 6.72
N PRO A 64 -4.71 -16.08 5.58
CA PRO A 64 -4.92 -15.45 4.28
C PRO A 64 -6.11 -14.48 4.32
N VAL A 65 -5.89 -13.21 3.98
CA VAL A 65 -6.90 -12.14 3.96
C VAL A 65 -7.09 -11.64 2.54
N CYS A 66 -8.35 -11.47 2.14
CA CYS A 66 -8.74 -10.79 0.91
C CYS A 66 -9.95 -9.89 1.16
N ASP A 67 -9.80 -8.97 2.10
CA ASP A 67 -10.83 -8.00 2.52
C ASP A 67 -10.22 -6.60 2.50
N ALA A 68 -10.72 -5.75 1.60
CA ALA A 68 -10.10 -4.45 1.33
C ALA A 68 -10.14 -3.52 2.55
N ASP A 69 -11.23 -3.53 3.31
CA ASP A 69 -11.37 -2.69 4.49
C ASP A 69 -10.41 -3.12 5.60
N HIS A 70 -10.25 -4.44 5.83
CA HIS A 70 -9.32 -4.97 6.81
C HIS A 70 -7.87 -4.68 6.45
N MET A 71 -7.47 -4.96 5.20
CA MET A 71 -6.12 -4.69 4.71
C MET A 71 -5.80 -3.20 4.74
N GLY A 72 -6.77 -2.36 4.35
CA GLY A 72 -6.67 -0.90 4.43
C GLY A 72 -6.48 -0.41 5.86
N ARG A 73 -7.23 -0.94 6.84
CA ARG A 73 -7.04 -0.60 8.27
C ARG A 73 -5.64 -0.94 8.77
N LEU A 74 -5.10 -2.11 8.42
CA LEU A 74 -3.77 -2.54 8.84
C LEU A 74 -2.67 -1.58 8.33
N LEU A 75 -2.75 -1.18 7.06
CA LEU A 75 -1.80 -0.24 6.46
C LEU A 75 -1.99 1.19 6.98
N ARG A 76 -3.23 1.64 7.16
CA ARG A 76 -3.53 2.98 7.71
C ARG A 76 -2.98 3.17 9.12
N ALA A 77 -3.01 2.13 9.95
CA ALA A 77 -2.40 2.14 11.28
C ALA A 77 -0.87 2.32 11.26
N ARG A 78 -0.22 2.21 10.08
CA ARG A 78 1.22 2.40 9.91
C ARG A 78 1.57 3.73 9.24
N ILE A 79 0.60 4.56 8.85
CA ILE A 79 0.88 5.82 8.13
C ILE A 79 1.80 6.74 8.92
N GLU A 80 1.66 6.79 10.24
CA GLU A 80 2.53 7.60 11.11
C GLU A 80 4.01 7.19 11.06
N THR A 81 4.31 5.98 10.58
CA THR A 81 5.68 5.48 10.40
C THR A 81 6.28 5.83 9.04
N ILE A 82 5.45 6.28 8.09
CA ILE A 82 5.91 6.69 6.76
C ILE A 82 6.54 8.06 6.89
N GLU A 83 7.76 8.20 6.39
CA GLU A 83 8.53 9.44 6.36
C GLU A 83 8.56 9.97 4.92
N PRO A 84 7.62 10.85 4.50
CA PRO A 84 7.47 11.22 3.10
C PRO A 84 8.65 12.05 2.57
N GLY A 85 9.45 12.66 3.45
CA GLY A 85 10.57 13.52 3.07
C GLY A 85 10.10 14.68 2.17
N PHE A 86 10.69 14.79 0.98
CA PHE A 86 10.31 15.76 -0.05
C PHE A 86 9.01 15.42 -0.81
N GLY A 87 8.39 14.30 -0.47
CA GLY A 87 7.19 13.78 -1.13
C GLY A 87 7.41 12.38 -1.67
N ILE A 88 6.31 11.64 -1.75
CA ILE A 88 6.21 10.31 -2.34
C ILE A 88 5.74 10.49 -3.77
N GLU A 89 6.51 10.01 -4.75
CA GLU A 89 6.20 10.11 -6.18
C GLU A 89 5.51 8.85 -6.72
N ALA A 90 5.67 7.72 -6.03
CA ALA A 90 4.92 6.51 -6.32
C ALA A 90 4.70 5.65 -5.07
N MET A 91 3.61 4.90 -5.08
CA MET A 91 3.32 3.87 -4.09
C MET A 91 2.97 2.57 -4.79
N SER A 92 3.48 1.45 -4.27
CA SER A 92 3.09 0.11 -4.72
C SER A 92 2.74 -0.77 -3.54
N LEU A 93 1.74 -1.62 -3.73
CA LEU A 93 1.36 -2.65 -2.77
C LEU A 93 1.64 -4.02 -3.38
N VAL A 94 2.34 -4.87 -2.63
CA VAL A 94 2.73 -6.21 -3.05
C VAL A 94 2.25 -7.24 -2.01
N CYS A 95 1.76 -8.39 -2.49
CA CYS A 95 1.43 -9.57 -1.68
C CYS A 95 1.79 -10.90 -2.37
#